data_AF-A0A1D4LYN9-F1
#
_entry.id   AF-A0A1D4LYN9-F1
#
_cell.length_a   1.000
_cell.length_b   1.000
_cell.length_c   1.000
_cell.angle_alpha   90.00
_cell.angle_beta   90.00
_cell.angle_gamma   90.00
#
_symmetry.space_group_name_H-M   'P 1'
#
loop_
_entity.id
_entity.type
_entity.pdbx_description
1 polymer ?
#
loop_
_entity_poly.entity_id
_entity_poly.type
_entity_poly.pdbx_seq_one_letter_code
_entity_poly.pdbx_strand_id
1 'polypeptide(L)'
;MVKPLYETTVISNGGRDGKVFSEDNTFYQDLAVPKEMGGNGVTESNPEQLFAAGYSSCFNNALMHILKQSGKGEIEPEVKVTAYLLPDKSDGGVKLSASLAVTLTDLSKEEA
;
A
#
# COMPACT_ATOMS: atom_id res chain seq x y z
N MET A 1 -27.44 5.91 -2.76
CA MET A 1 -26.07 5.48 -2.40
C MET A 1 -26.12 4.83 -1.03
N VAL A 2 -25.40 3.73 -0.84
CA VAL A 2 -25.26 3.09 0.48
C VAL A 2 -24.35 3.97 1.33
N LYS A 3 -24.71 4.21 2.61
CA LYS A 3 -23.89 4.99 3.54
C LYS A 3 -22.62 4.20 3.89
N PRO A 4 -21.42 4.80 3.81
CA PRO A 4 -20.19 4.11 4.20
C PRO A 4 -20.14 3.85 5.71
N LEU A 5 -19.45 2.77 6.11
CA LEU A 5 -19.14 2.50 7.52
C LEU A 5 -18.12 3.49 8.08
N TYR A 6 -17.19 3.94 7.23
CA TYR A 6 -16.15 4.92 7.54
C TYR A 6 -15.73 5.63 6.25
N GLU A 7 -15.40 6.92 6.35
CA GLU A 7 -14.85 7.74 5.27
C GLU A 7 -13.69 8.60 5.81
N THR A 8 -12.71 8.89 4.97
CA THR A 8 -11.57 9.75 5.29
C THR A 8 -11.10 10.51 4.06
N THR A 9 -10.50 11.68 4.28
CA THR A 9 -9.99 12.57 3.24
C THR A 9 -8.50 12.83 3.47
N VAL A 10 -7.69 12.65 2.43
CA VAL A 10 -6.27 13.02 2.41
C VAL A 10 -6.05 14.03 1.29
N ILE A 11 -5.38 15.12 1.62
CA ILE A 11 -5.05 16.24 0.74
C ILE A 11 -3.60 16.08 0.29
N SER A 12 -3.34 16.26 -1.01
CA SER A 12 -1.98 16.30 -1.58
C SER A 12 -1.65 17.71 -2.08
N ASN A 13 -0.50 18.25 -1.65
CA ASN A 13 0.04 19.52 -2.12
C ASN A 13 1.45 19.29 -2.70
N GLY A 14 1.70 19.77 -3.93
CA GLY A 14 3.01 19.62 -4.59
C GLY A 14 3.21 18.29 -5.35
N GLY A 15 2.26 17.36 -5.27
CA GLY A 15 2.32 16.10 -6.02
C GLY A 15 3.42 15.17 -5.52
N ARG A 16 4.26 14.65 -6.42
CA ARG A 16 5.33 13.69 -6.11
C ARG A 16 6.50 14.28 -5.32
N ASP A 17 6.66 15.61 -5.33
CA ASP A 17 7.70 16.33 -4.61
C ASP A 17 7.02 17.37 -3.71
N GLY A 18 6.43 16.89 -2.62
CA GLY A 18 5.41 17.64 -1.90
C GLY A 18 5.03 16.97 -0.59
N LYS A 19 3.75 16.99 -0.26
CA LYS A 19 3.23 16.38 0.97
C LYS A 19 1.81 15.89 0.82
N VAL A 20 1.46 14.92 1.67
CA VAL A 20 0.10 14.42 1.86
C VAL A 20 -0.29 14.48 3.32
N PHE A 21 -1.53 14.85 3.62
CA PHE A 21 -2.02 14.97 4.99
C PHE A 21 -3.54 14.80 5.09
N SER A 22 -4.04 14.25 6.19
CA SER A 22 -5.49 14.10 6.42
C SER A 22 -6.12 15.34 7.06
N GLU A 23 -7.42 15.55 6.84
CA GLU A 23 -8.16 16.68 7.45
C GLU A 23 -8.20 16.59 8.99
N ASP A 24 -8.19 15.38 9.52
CA ASP A 24 -8.15 15.11 10.97
C ASP A 24 -6.73 15.19 11.57
N ASN A 25 -5.71 15.48 10.75
CA ASN A 25 -4.29 15.60 11.12
C ASN A 25 -3.67 14.33 11.75
N THR A 26 -4.28 13.17 11.57
CA THR A 26 -3.73 11.88 12.04
C THR A 26 -2.68 11.31 11.10
N PHE A 27 -2.66 11.74 9.84
CA PHE A 27 -1.71 11.33 8.82
C PHE A 27 -1.04 12.56 8.20
N TYR A 28 0.29 12.56 8.15
CA TYR A 28 1.11 13.56 7.44
C TYR A 28 2.38 12.87 6.94
N GLN A 29 2.72 13.08 5.67
CA GLN A 29 3.94 12.56 5.08
C GLN A 29 4.47 13.50 3.98
N ASP A 30 5.73 13.91 4.11
CA ASP A 30 6.44 14.55 3.00
C ASP A 30 6.80 13.50 1.95
N LEU A 31 6.75 13.90 0.68
CA LEU A 31 6.97 13.06 -0.49
C LEU A 31 8.09 13.62 -1.35
N ALA A 32 8.85 12.72 -1.94
CA ALA A 32 9.87 13.05 -2.90
C ALA A 32 9.86 12.14 -4.13
N VAL A 33 10.40 12.68 -5.22
CA VAL A 33 10.63 11.89 -6.43
C VAL A 33 11.79 10.92 -6.18
N PRO A 34 11.60 9.61 -6.41
CA PRO A 34 12.68 8.63 -6.28
C PRO A 34 13.86 8.94 -7.21
N LYS A 35 15.06 8.51 -6.82
CA LYS A 35 16.28 8.71 -7.63
C LYS A 35 16.16 8.07 -9.01
N GLU A 36 15.52 6.91 -9.08
CA GLU A 36 15.25 6.14 -10.29
C GLU A 36 14.35 6.90 -11.28
N MET A 37 13.59 7.89 -10.79
CA MET A 37 12.74 8.77 -11.59
C MET A 37 13.36 10.16 -11.83
N GLY A 38 14.66 10.33 -11.53
CA GLY A 38 15.38 11.59 -11.73
C GLY A 38 15.26 12.58 -10.56
N GLY A 39 14.75 12.14 -9.41
CA GLY A 39 14.73 12.95 -8.19
C GLY A 39 16.09 12.98 -7.48
N ASN A 40 16.16 13.76 -6.40
CA ASN A 40 17.41 14.04 -5.68
C ASN A 40 17.86 12.90 -4.74
N GLY A 41 17.17 11.76 -4.72
CA GLY A 41 17.52 10.60 -3.88
C GLY A 41 17.39 10.88 -2.37
N VAL A 42 16.44 11.73 -2.01
CA VAL A 42 16.10 12.06 -0.63
C VAL A 42 15.29 10.92 0.02
N THR A 43 15.15 10.94 1.35
CA THR A 43 14.68 9.80 2.16
C THR A 43 13.17 9.80 2.44
N GLU A 44 12.44 10.81 1.95
CA GLU A 44 11.00 10.92 2.06
C GLU A 44 10.28 9.80 1.28
N SER A 45 9.01 9.56 1.63
CA SER A 45 8.22 8.54 0.95
C SER A 45 7.81 8.98 -0.46
N ASN A 46 7.04 8.14 -1.15
CA ASN A 46 6.51 8.42 -2.49
C ASN A 46 5.13 7.76 -2.68
N PRO A 47 4.36 8.14 -3.70
CA PRO A 47 3.02 7.58 -3.92
C PRO A 47 2.99 6.05 -4.03
N GLU A 48 4.02 5.44 -4.64
CA GLU A 48 4.10 3.98 -4.80
C GLU A 48 4.27 3.26 -3.45
N GLN A 49 5.07 3.81 -2.54
CA GLN A 49 5.20 3.29 -1.17
C GLN A 49 3.90 3.45 -0.37
N LEU A 50 3.22 4.59 -0.48
CA LEU A 50 1.94 4.80 0.20
C LEU A 50 0.87 3.81 -0.28
N PHE A 51 0.82 3.57 -1.59
CA PHE A 51 -0.06 2.55 -2.17
C PHE A 51 0.29 1.15 -1.64
N ALA A 52 1.58 0.78 -1.65
CA ALA A 52 2.03 -0.51 -1.17
C ALA A 52 1.68 -0.73 0.31
N ALA A 53 1.88 0.29 1.15
CA ALA A 53 1.56 0.26 2.58
C ALA A 53 0.04 0.09 2.82
N GLY A 54 -0.78 0.90 2.16
CA GLY A 54 -2.23 0.81 2.30
C GLY A 54 -2.77 -0.55 1.85
N TYR A 55 -2.27 -1.06 0.71
CA TYR A 55 -2.75 -2.32 0.17
C TYR A 55 -2.26 -3.52 1.00
N SER A 56 -1.00 -3.52 1.46
CA SER A 56 -0.47 -4.61 2.29
C SER A 56 -1.22 -4.71 3.60
N SER A 57 -1.44 -3.59 4.29
CA SER A 57 -2.17 -3.56 5.56
C SER A 57 -3.63 -4.01 5.39
N CYS A 58 -4.31 -3.58 4.33
CA CYS A 58 -5.68 -3.98 4.05
C CYS A 58 -5.81 -5.49 3.78
N PHE A 59 -4.95 -6.03 2.91
CA PHE A 59 -4.95 -7.45 2.60
C PHE A 59 -4.56 -8.29 3.83
N ASN A 60 -3.60 -7.82 4.64
CA ASN A 60 -3.20 -8.51 5.86
C ASN A 60 -4.37 -8.64 6.85
N ASN A 61 -5.11 -7.55 7.08
CA ASN A 61 -6.27 -7.57 7.96
C ASN A 61 -7.39 -8.50 7.43
N ALA A 62 -7.62 -8.53 6.11
CA ALA A 62 -8.56 -9.46 5.52
C ALA A 62 -8.13 -10.93 5.74
N LEU A 63 -6.84 -11.22 5.60
CA LEU A 63 -6.30 -12.56 5.83
C LEU A 63 -6.40 -12.98 7.31
N MET A 64 -6.06 -12.09 8.24
CA MET A 64 -6.23 -12.32 9.69
C MET A 64 -7.69 -12.66 10.04
N HIS A 65 -8.65 -11.97 9.39
CA HIS A 65 -10.07 -12.26 9.58
C HIS A 65 -10.43 -13.70 9.16
N ILE A 66 -9.94 -14.16 8.01
CA ILE A 66 -10.19 -15.52 7.50
C ILE A 66 -9.49 -16.58 8.37
N LEU A 67 -8.25 -16.33 8.81
CA LEU A 67 -7.53 -17.22 9.72
C LEU A 67 -8.30 -17.42 11.03
N LYS A 68 -8.81 -16.34 11.61
CA LYS A 68 -9.65 -16.39 12.82
C LYS A 68 -10.93 -17.21 12.62
N GLN A 69 -11.63 -17.02 11.50
CA GLN A 69 -12.82 -17.81 11.18
C GLN A 69 -12.51 -19.30 10.98
N SER A 70 -11.29 -19.62 10.53
CA SER A 70 -10.83 -20.97 10.27
C SER A 70 -10.24 -21.68 11.50
N GLY A 71 -10.34 -21.07 12.69
CA GLY A 71 -9.76 -21.62 13.93
C GLY A 71 -8.23 -21.51 14.01
N LYS A 72 -7.61 -20.71 13.13
CA LYS A 72 -6.15 -20.50 13.04
C LYS A 72 -5.76 -19.06 13.43
N GLY A 73 -6.50 -18.45 14.35
CA GLY A 73 -6.33 -17.05 14.73
C GLY A 73 -5.00 -16.73 15.42
N GLU A 74 -4.24 -17.75 15.84
CA GLU A 74 -2.91 -17.62 16.44
C GLU A 74 -1.81 -17.33 15.39
N ILE A 75 -2.11 -17.52 14.10
CA ILE A 75 -1.15 -17.31 13.01
C ILE A 75 -1.13 -15.84 12.64
N GLU A 76 0.07 -15.24 12.67
CA GLU A 76 0.30 -13.85 12.32
C GLU A 76 0.86 -13.75 10.88
N PRO A 77 0.03 -13.40 9.88
CA PRO A 77 0.51 -13.25 8.51
C PRO A 77 1.42 -12.04 8.32
N GLU A 78 2.43 -12.21 7.46
CA GLU A 78 3.18 -11.10 6.86
C GLU A 78 2.79 -10.95 5.39
N VAL A 79 2.31 -9.76 5.00
CA VAL A 79 1.97 -9.45 3.61
C VAL A 79 2.92 -8.38 3.08
N LYS A 80 3.67 -8.75 2.06
CA LYS A 80 4.58 -7.86 1.32
C LYS A 80 3.96 -7.48 -0.01
N VAL A 81 3.75 -6.18 -0.22
CA VAL A 81 3.39 -5.62 -1.52
C VAL A 81 4.61 -5.00 -2.17
N THR A 82 4.90 -5.37 -3.42
CA THR A 82 5.84 -4.65 -4.28
C THR A 82 5.04 -3.89 -5.33
N ALA A 83 5.06 -2.56 -5.27
CA ALA A 83 4.45 -1.69 -6.26
C ALA A 83 5.45 -1.38 -7.39
N TYR A 84 4.97 -1.45 -8.64
CA TYR A 84 5.73 -1.17 -9.84
C TYR A 84 5.08 -0.02 -10.59
N LEU A 85 5.87 1.03 -10.86
CA LEU A 85 5.51 2.06 -11.82
C LEU A 85 6.12 1.68 -13.17
N LEU A 86 5.28 1.30 -14.13
CA LEU A 86 5.69 0.79 -15.44
C LEU A 86 5.39 1.83 -16.52
N PRO A 87 6.24 1.99 -17.56
CA PRO A 87 5.91 2.85 -18.69
C PRO A 87 4.71 2.29 -19.47
N ASP A 88 3.79 3.15 -19.88
CA ASP A 88 2.72 2.83 -20.81
C ASP A 88 3.12 3.25 -22.23
N LYS A 89 3.34 2.26 -23.10
CA LYS A 89 3.71 2.51 -24.50
C LYS A 89 2.54 3.00 -25.37
N SER A 90 1.30 2.87 -24.89
CA SER A 90 0.11 3.22 -25.69
C SER A 90 -0.18 4.72 -25.71
N ASP A 91 0.15 5.43 -24.63
CA ASP A 91 -0.08 6.87 -24.49
C ASP A 91 1.16 7.65 -24.02
N GLY A 92 2.28 6.97 -23.77
CA GLY A 92 3.51 7.59 -23.24
C GLY A 92 3.46 7.89 -21.75
N GLY A 93 2.43 7.42 -21.04
CA GLY A 93 2.24 7.59 -19.61
C GLY A 93 2.88 6.48 -18.76
N VAL A 94 2.26 6.20 -17.61
CA VAL A 94 2.69 5.15 -16.68
C VAL A 94 1.48 4.34 -16.18
N LYS A 95 1.72 3.05 -15.87
CA LYS A 95 0.77 2.16 -15.19
C LYS A 95 1.31 1.75 -13.84
N LEU A 96 0.39 1.56 -12.90
CA LEU A 96 0.68 0.92 -11.63
C LEU A 96 0.41 -0.58 -11.74
N SER A 97 1.36 -1.39 -11.29
CA SER A 97 1.20 -2.83 -11.09
C SER A 97 1.66 -3.20 -9.68
N ALA A 98 1.18 -4.31 -9.13
CA ALA A 98 1.55 -4.76 -7.80
C ALA A 98 1.72 -6.28 -7.74
N SER A 99 2.71 -6.72 -6.98
CA SER A 99 2.88 -8.12 -6.58
C SER A 99 2.64 -8.24 -5.08
N LEU A 100 1.85 -9.24 -4.68
CA LEU A 100 1.61 -9.57 -3.28
C LEU A 100 2.28 -10.91 -2.95
N ALA A 101 3.08 -10.91 -1.90
CA ALA A 101 3.67 -12.12 -1.33
C ALA A 101 3.22 -12.24 0.12
N VAL A 102 2.68 -13.40 0.47
CA VAL A 102 2.17 -13.69 1.82
C VAL A 102 3.07 -14.74 2.45
N THR A 103 3.48 -14.50 3.69
CA THR A 103 4.17 -15.47 4.52
C THR A 103 3.25 -15.87 5.66
N LEU A 104 2.98 -17.17 5.75
CA LEU A 104 2.28 -17.81 6.87
C LEU A 104 3.24 -18.79 7.50
N THR A 105 3.64 -18.56 8.76
CA THR A 105 4.41 -19.54 9.51
C THR A 105 3.50 -20.65 10.00
N ASP A 106 4.05 -21.84 10.21
CA ASP A 106 3.36 -22.97 10.85
C ASP A 106 2.15 -23.53 10.08
N LEU A 107 2.07 -23.25 8.78
CA LEU A 107 1.10 -23.82 7.84
C LEU A 107 1.79 -24.60 6.73
N SER A 108 1.17 -25.71 6.31
CA SER A 108 1.58 -26.38 5.08
C SER A 108 1.17 -25.54 3.86
N LYS A 109 1.86 -25.73 2.73
CA LYS A 109 1.55 -25.03 1.47
C LYS A 109 0.15 -25.36 0.92
N GLU A 110 -0.43 -26.48 1.32
CA GLU A 110 -1.74 -26.93 0.86
C GLU A 110 -2.88 -26.31 1.70
N GLU A 111 -2.56 -25.90 2.94
CA GLU A 111 -3.47 -25.18 3.82
C GLU A 111 -3.34 -23.65 3.72
N ALA A 112 -2.25 -23.15 3.14
CA ALA A 112 -1.95 -21.74 2.89
C ALA A 112 -2.52 -21.27 1.54
#